data_AF-A0A3E0TTF3-F1
#
_entry.id   AF-A0A3E0TTF3-F1
#
_cell.length_a   1.000
_cell.length_b   1.000
_cell.length_c   1.000
_cell.angle_alpha   90.00
_cell.angle_beta   90.00
_cell.angle_gamma   90.00
#
_symmetry.space_group_name_H-M   'P 1'
#
loop_
_entity.id
_entity.type
_entity.pdbx_description
1 polymer ?
#
loop_
_entity_poly.entity_id
_entity_poly.type
_entity_poly.pdbx_seq_one_letter_code
_entity_poly.pdbx_strand_id
1 'polypeptide(L)'
;MYSQRLARKPHLTAINYELNSFAVLIKKLTVFAVTLALGGCASGQLDLYNADGKKVGECTAGYDWHPYGAKDSVDWLLNWCAQQAIAEGMEVARVSDPAILQKDYSYPKPTAAPYWTKKSSKAAFRANIITETEYGYILADIENEFYLRNVDALNQLEQGEISEDDYRQLLEKSALIFYGD
;
A
#
# COMPACT_ATOMS: atom_id res chain seq x y z
N MET A 1 28.17 33.75 -66.54
CA MET A 1 28.32 33.75 -65.07
C MET A 1 27.43 32.63 -64.53
N TYR A 2 28.00 31.45 -64.29
CA TYR A 2 27.26 30.22 -63.93
C TYR A 2 26.92 30.23 -62.43
N SER A 3 25.64 30.32 -62.10
CA SER A 3 25.14 30.02 -60.75
C SER A 3 24.89 28.51 -60.65
N GLN A 4 25.81 27.79 -59.99
CA GLN A 4 25.61 26.39 -59.65
C GLN A 4 24.62 26.30 -58.48
N ARG A 5 23.41 25.80 -58.77
CA ARG A 5 22.50 25.26 -57.75
C ARG A 5 23.17 24.04 -57.11
N LEU A 6 23.64 24.19 -55.86
CA LEU A 6 24.08 23.05 -55.06
C LEU A 6 22.86 22.17 -54.74
N ALA A 7 22.78 21.03 -55.42
CA ALA A 7 21.85 19.96 -55.10
C ALA A 7 22.13 19.46 -53.69
N ARG A 8 21.14 19.60 -52.80
CA ARG A 8 21.18 19.12 -51.42
C ARG A 8 21.31 17.58 -51.47
N LYS A 9 22.45 17.03 -51.02
CA LYS A 9 22.74 15.59 -51.09
C LYS A 9 21.67 14.78 -50.31
N PRO A 10 21.01 13.79 -50.94
CA PRO A 10 19.92 13.01 -50.30
C PRO A 10 20.37 12.20 -49.07
N HIS A 11 21.67 11.92 -48.98
CA HIS A 11 22.25 11.12 -47.90
C HIS A 11 22.24 11.84 -46.52
N LEU A 12 22.20 13.18 -46.48
CA LEU A 12 22.14 13.93 -45.22
C LEU A 12 20.71 14.03 -44.66
N THR A 13 19.69 13.84 -45.51
CA THR A 13 18.29 13.91 -45.10
C THR A 13 17.84 12.62 -44.42
N ALA A 14 18.32 11.47 -44.90
CA ALA A 14 18.03 10.16 -44.32
C ALA A 14 18.58 9.99 -42.89
N ILE A 15 19.82 10.45 -42.64
CA ILE A 15 20.46 10.36 -41.30
C ILE A 15 19.69 11.20 -40.26
N ASN A 16 19.19 12.38 -40.63
CA ASN A 16 18.36 13.22 -39.74
C ASN A 16 16.97 12.63 -39.49
N TYR A 17 16.39 11.90 -40.45
CA TYR A 17 15.12 11.19 -40.29
C TYR A 17 15.25 9.98 -39.36
N GLU A 18 16.34 9.21 -39.50
CA GLU A 18 16.69 8.09 -38.64
C GLU A 18 16.92 8.56 -37.19
N LEU A 19 17.78 9.57 -36.98
CA LEU A 19 18.07 10.14 -35.65
C LEU A 19 16.82 10.70 -34.95
N ASN A 20 15.95 11.42 -35.68
CA ASN A 20 14.69 11.90 -35.13
C ASN A 20 13.72 10.76 -34.80
N SER A 21 13.70 9.69 -35.61
CA SER A 21 12.86 8.52 -35.34
C SER A 21 13.33 7.75 -34.10
N PHE A 22 14.65 7.60 -33.91
CA PHE A 22 15.23 7.02 -32.69
C PHE A 22 14.93 7.88 -31.46
N ALA A 23 15.08 9.20 -31.54
CA ALA A 23 14.77 10.10 -30.43
C ALA A 23 13.28 10.07 -30.04
N VAL A 24 12.37 10.00 -31.03
CA VAL A 24 10.93 9.86 -30.80
C VAL A 24 10.60 8.48 -30.19
N LEU A 25 11.26 7.40 -30.63
CA LEU A 25 11.08 6.06 -30.08
C LEU A 25 11.54 5.98 -28.62
N ILE A 26 12.72 6.54 -28.30
CA ILE A 26 13.24 6.63 -26.93
C ILE A 26 12.27 7.43 -26.06
N LYS A 27 11.78 8.58 -26.53
CA LYS A 27 10.81 9.40 -25.78
C LYS A 27 9.50 8.65 -25.50
N LYS A 28 9.00 7.85 -26.47
CA LYS A 28 7.82 7.00 -26.28
C LYS A 28 8.07 5.88 -25.27
N LEU A 29 9.24 5.24 -25.32
CA LEU A 29 9.63 4.19 -24.37
C LEU A 29 9.81 4.74 -22.95
N THR A 30 10.39 5.92 -22.80
CA THR A 30 10.53 6.60 -21.50
C THR A 30 9.17 6.95 -20.89
N VAL A 31 8.24 7.50 -21.68
CA VAL A 31 6.88 7.79 -21.20
C VAL A 31 6.16 6.50 -20.78
N PHE A 32 6.27 5.44 -21.58
CA PHE A 32 5.67 4.14 -21.26
C PHE A 32 6.25 3.52 -19.96
N ALA A 33 7.57 3.59 -19.78
CA ALA A 33 8.24 3.11 -18.57
C ALA A 33 7.83 3.92 -17.32
N VAL A 34 7.69 5.25 -17.45
CA VAL A 34 7.22 6.11 -16.34
C VAL A 34 5.77 5.81 -15.98
N THR A 35 4.89 5.56 -16.96
CA THR A 35 3.49 5.20 -16.67
C THR A 35 3.34 3.84 -16.00
N LEU A 36 4.21 2.88 -16.30
CA LEU A 36 4.22 1.56 -15.64
C LEU A 36 4.74 1.64 -14.19
N ALA A 37 5.57 2.63 -13.87
CA ALA A 37 6.13 2.83 -12.53
C ALA A 37 5.15 3.44 -11.53
N LEU A 38 3.94 3.83 -11.95
CA LEU A 38 2.89 4.41 -11.08
C LEU A 38 1.90 3.35 -10.55
N GLY A 39 2.09 2.06 -10.87
CA GLY A 39 1.22 0.99 -10.37
C GLY A 39 1.67 0.47 -9.01
N GLY A 40 0.89 0.72 -7.96
CA GLY A 40 1.17 0.17 -6.62
C GLY A 40 0.52 0.87 -5.42
N CYS A 41 -0.33 1.87 -5.65
CA CYS A 41 -1.09 2.55 -4.61
C CYS A 41 -2.54 2.05 -4.62
N ALA A 42 -3.04 1.65 -3.45
CA ALA A 42 -4.46 1.40 -3.23
C ALA A 42 -4.93 2.24 -2.06
N SER A 43 -6.10 2.85 -2.16
CA SER A 43 -6.73 3.57 -1.06
C SER A 43 -8.24 3.38 -1.09
N GLY A 44 -8.87 3.62 0.05
CA GLY A 44 -10.30 3.48 0.21
C GLY A 44 -10.83 4.24 1.41
N GLN A 45 -12.15 4.44 1.42
CA GLN A 45 -12.87 5.13 2.47
C GLN A 45 -14.18 4.39 2.73
N LEU A 46 -14.58 4.32 4.00
CA LEU A 46 -15.82 3.71 4.45
C LEU A 46 -16.53 4.67 5.43
N ASP A 47 -17.55 5.36 4.93
CA ASP A 47 -18.42 6.19 5.77
C ASP A 47 -19.31 5.33 6.67
N LEU A 48 -19.44 5.75 7.93
CA LEU A 48 -20.24 5.10 8.97
C LEU A 48 -21.49 5.96 9.26
N TYR A 49 -22.67 5.34 9.29
CA TYR A 49 -23.94 6.03 9.53
C TYR A 49 -24.72 5.41 10.67
N ASN A 50 -25.42 6.24 11.45
CA ASN A 50 -26.35 5.78 12.48
C ASN A 50 -27.72 5.38 11.90
N ALA A 51 -28.63 4.95 12.77
CA ALA A 51 -29.97 4.49 12.39
C ALA A 51 -30.83 5.59 11.72
N ASP A 52 -30.60 6.86 12.05
CA ASP A 52 -31.26 8.01 11.42
C ASP A 52 -30.67 8.36 10.03
N GLY A 53 -29.61 7.66 9.62
CA GLY A 53 -28.92 7.89 8.36
C GLY A 53 -27.91 9.04 8.38
N LYS A 54 -27.60 9.61 9.55
CA LYS A 54 -26.57 10.64 9.74
C LYS A 54 -25.18 9.99 9.74
N LYS A 55 -24.22 10.62 9.05
CA LYS A 55 -22.81 10.21 9.11
C LYS A 55 -22.26 10.48 10.52
N VAL A 56 -21.76 9.43 11.17
CA VAL A 56 -21.20 9.48 12.54
C VAL A 56 -19.70 9.25 12.59
N GLY A 57 -19.12 8.73 11.51
CA GLY A 57 -17.69 8.49 11.41
C GLY A 57 -17.26 8.17 9.99
N GLU A 58 -15.97 7.96 9.83
CA GLU A 58 -15.31 7.62 8.58
C GLU A 58 -14.06 6.80 8.88
N CYS A 59 -13.88 5.72 8.12
CA CYS A 59 -12.64 4.95 8.09
C CYS A 59 -11.93 5.24 6.76
N THR A 60 -10.62 5.44 6.81
CA THR A 60 -9.79 5.57 5.60
C THR A 60 -8.60 4.63 5.70
N ALA A 61 -8.17 4.13 4.55
CA ALA A 61 -7.02 3.24 4.45
C ALA A 61 -6.26 3.52 3.15
N GLY A 62 -4.93 3.40 3.22
CA GLY A 62 -4.04 3.60 2.08
C GLY A 62 -2.82 2.70 2.22
N TYR A 63 -2.49 2.01 1.13
CA TYR A 63 -1.28 1.20 1.00
C TYR A 63 -0.52 1.67 -0.24
N ASP A 64 0.65 2.25 0.00
CA ASP A 64 1.60 2.62 -1.05
C ASP A 64 2.67 1.54 -1.20
N TRP A 65 3.20 1.41 -2.42
CA TRP A 65 4.32 0.50 -2.74
C TRP A 65 4.07 -0.97 -2.39
N HIS A 66 2.81 -1.39 -2.44
CA HIS A 66 2.37 -2.77 -2.23
C HIS A 66 2.01 -3.39 -3.57
N PRO A 67 2.93 -4.11 -4.24
CA PRO A 67 2.67 -4.66 -5.57
C PRO A 67 1.64 -5.80 -5.60
N TYR A 68 1.32 -6.38 -4.45
CA TYR A 68 0.39 -7.49 -4.30
C TYR A 68 -0.50 -7.26 -3.08
N GLY A 69 -1.76 -7.67 -3.16
CA GLY A 69 -2.69 -7.65 -2.03
C GLY A 69 -3.10 -6.25 -1.53
N ALA A 70 -2.66 -5.16 -2.16
CA ALA A 70 -2.91 -3.79 -1.67
C ALA A 70 -4.40 -3.47 -1.50
N LYS A 71 -5.26 -3.89 -2.45
CA LYS A 71 -6.71 -3.72 -2.33
C LYS A 71 -7.29 -4.56 -1.18
N ASP A 72 -6.82 -5.79 -1.03
CA ASP A 72 -7.26 -6.67 0.06
C ASP A 72 -6.83 -6.10 1.43
N SER A 73 -5.65 -5.50 1.50
CA SER A 73 -5.17 -4.78 2.69
C SER A 73 -6.02 -3.56 3.03
N VAL A 74 -6.37 -2.73 2.02
CA VAL A 74 -7.29 -1.59 2.19
C VAL A 74 -8.64 -2.07 2.73
N ASP A 75 -9.25 -3.06 2.09
CA ASP A 75 -10.57 -3.55 2.49
C ASP A 75 -10.50 -4.19 3.90
N TRP A 76 -9.40 -4.84 4.28
CA TRP A 76 -9.19 -5.38 5.62
C TRP A 76 -9.15 -4.27 6.67
N LEU A 77 -8.36 -3.22 6.43
CA LEU A 77 -8.19 -2.12 7.38
C LEU A 77 -9.48 -1.30 7.54
N LEU A 78 -10.24 -1.10 6.46
CA LEU A 78 -11.55 -0.47 6.53
C LEU A 78 -12.55 -1.28 7.37
N ASN A 79 -12.55 -2.61 7.22
CA ASN A 79 -13.36 -3.48 8.07
C ASN A 79 -12.91 -3.39 9.53
N TRP A 80 -11.61 -3.53 9.81
CA TRP A 80 -11.06 -3.44 11.17
C TRP A 80 -11.45 -2.12 11.85
N CYS A 81 -11.27 -0.99 11.17
CA CYS A 81 -11.64 0.33 11.69
C CYS A 81 -13.14 0.42 12.02
N ALA A 82 -14.02 -0.07 11.14
CA ALA A 82 -15.45 -0.06 11.40
C ALA A 82 -15.83 -0.93 12.62
N GLN A 83 -15.18 -2.09 12.78
CA GLN A 83 -15.37 -2.96 13.94
C GLN A 83 -14.88 -2.29 15.23
N GLN A 84 -13.73 -1.59 15.20
CA GLN A 84 -13.23 -0.85 16.37
C GLN A 84 -14.18 0.29 16.75
N ALA A 85 -14.67 1.08 15.79
CA ALA A 85 -15.62 2.14 16.07
C ALA A 85 -16.88 1.61 16.79
N ILE A 86 -17.40 0.45 16.36
CA ILE A 86 -18.52 -0.22 17.04
C ILE A 86 -18.13 -0.67 18.45
N ALA A 87 -16.95 -1.28 18.61
CA ALA A 87 -16.45 -1.75 19.90
C ALA A 87 -16.23 -0.61 20.91
N GLU A 88 -15.87 0.58 20.42
CA GLU A 88 -15.72 1.81 21.21
C GLU A 88 -17.06 2.51 21.52
N GLY A 89 -18.18 1.92 21.09
CA GLY A 89 -19.53 2.40 21.43
C GLY A 89 -20.14 3.38 20.43
N MET A 90 -19.57 3.52 19.24
CA MET A 90 -20.19 4.33 18.18
C MET A 90 -21.47 3.67 17.66
N GLU A 91 -22.56 4.44 17.55
CA GLU A 91 -23.85 3.98 17.04
C GLU A 91 -23.82 3.81 15.50
N VAL A 92 -23.13 2.78 15.01
CA VAL A 92 -23.06 2.45 13.58
C VAL A 92 -24.17 1.47 13.22
N ALA A 93 -25.11 1.87 12.37
CA ALA A 93 -26.20 1.04 11.87
C ALA A 93 -25.97 0.55 10.43
N ARG A 94 -25.23 1.32 9.61
CA ARG A 94 -24.86 0.95 8.25
C ARG A 94 -23.56 1.62 7.82
N VAL A 95 -22.95 1.07 6.78
CA VAL A 95 -21.76 1.65 6.13
C VAL A 95 -22.05 1.99 4.66
N SER A 96 -21.21 2.82 4.06
CA SER A 96 -21.34 3.19 2.63
C SER A 96 -21.12 2.03 1.66
N ASP A 97 -20.25 1.07 2.00
CA ASP A 97 -20.05 -0.17 1.25
C ASP A 97 -20.19 -1.41 2.17
N PRO A 98 -21.38 -2.05 2.21
CA PRO A 98 -21.61 -3.23 3.03
C PRO A 98 -20.79 -4.45 2.62
N ALA A 99 -20.29 -4.51 1.38
CA ALA A 99 -19.50 -5.66 0.91
C ALA A 99 -18.19 -5.79 1.69
N ILE A 100 -17.62 -4.67 2.16
CA ILE A 100 -16.43 -4.67 3.01
C ILE A 100 -16.69 -5.44 4.30
N LEU A 101 -17.84 -5.28 4.96
CA LEU A 101 -18.13 -5.97 6.22
C LEU A 101 -18.56 -7.44 6.03
N GLN A 102 -18.90 -7.85 4.81
CA GLN A 102 -19.40 -9.20 4.50
C GLN A 102 -18.31 -10.17 4.05
N LYS A 103 -17.10 -9.68 3.77
CA LYS A 103 -15.97 -10.52 3.36
C LYS A 103 -15.47 -11.39 4.50
N ASP A 104 -14.97 -12.56 4.16
CA ASP A 104 -14.19 -13.39 5.06
C ASP A 104 -12.73 -12.91 5.04
N TYR A 105 -12.28 -12.37 6.17
CA TYR A 105 -10.91 -11.87 6.35
C TYR A 105 -9.99 -12.87 7.06
N SER A 106 -10.39 -14.14 7.16
CA SER A 106 -9.57 -15.18 7.77
C SER A 106 -8.34 -15.50 6.91
N TYR A 107 -7.25 -15.84 7.59
CA TYR A 107 -5.99 -16.30 6.98
C TYR A 107 -5.32 -17.33 7.90
N PRO A 108 -4.48 -18.22 7.35
CA PRO A 108 -3.81 -19.25 8.14
C PRO A 108 -2.80 -18.64 9.11
N LYS A 109 -2.53 -19.36 10.21
CA LYS A 109 -1.41 -19.07 11.10
C LYS A 109 -0.08 -19.44 10.43
N PRO A 110 1.04 -18.81 10.82
CA PRO A 110 2.36 -19.22 10.33
C PRO A 110 2.68 -20.64 10.78
N THR A 111 3.28 -21.44 9.89
CA THR A 111 3.59 -22.85 10.15
C THR A 111 4.84 -23.06 11.00
N ALA A 112 5.81 -22.13 10.90
CA ALA A 112 7.13 -22.27 11.52
C ALA A 112 7.44 -21.17 12.57
N ALA A 113 6.47 -20.31 12.88
CA ALA A 113 6.65 -19.16 13.77
C ALA A 113 5.36 -18.88 14.56
N PRO A 114 5.46 -18.26 15.74
CA PRO A 114 4.28 -17.94 16.56
C PRO A 114 3.39 -16.84 15.94
N TYR A 115 3.95 -15.97 15.08
CA TYR A 115 3.24 -14.88 14.43
C TYR A 115 3.82 -14.59 13.04
N TRP A 116 3.05 -13.89 12.21
CA TRP A 116 3.50 -13.45 10.90
C TRP A 116 4.42 -12.24 11.04
N THR A 117 5.47 -12.22 10.23
CA THR A 117 6.32 -11.04 10.02
C THR A 117 6.26 -10.66 8.55
N LYS A 118 6.72 -9.47 8.19
CA LYS A 118 6.83 -9.05 6.79
C LYS A 118 7.71 -10.01 5.98
N LYS A 119 8.78 -10.52 6.59
CA LYS A 119 9.67 -11.52 5.98
C LYS A 119 9.00 -12.88 5.78
N SER A 120 8.35 -13.43 6.82
CA SER A 120 7.78 -14.78 6.76
C SER A 120 6.53 -14.85 5.89
N SER A 121 5.66 -13.84 5.95
CA SER A 121 4.47 -13.74 5.09
C SER A 121 4.84 -13.64 3.62
N LYS A 122 5.82 -12.79 3.28
CA LYS A 122 6.32 -12.65 1.90
C LYS A 122 6.96 -13.94 1.39
N ALA A 123 7.68 -14.67 2.24
CA ALA A 123 8.26 -15.96 1.88
C ALA A 123 7.16 -17.01 1.61
N ALA A 124 6.13 -17.07 2.46
CA ALA A 124 4.99 -17.97 2.29
C ALA A 124 4.20 -17.66 1.01
N PHE A 125 3.96 -16.39 0.71
CA PHE A 125 3.29 -15.96 -0.53
C PHE A 125 4.10 -16.38 -1.76
N ARG A 126 5.42 -16.10 -1.78
CA ARG A 126 6.30 -16.50 -2.89
C ARG A 126 6.39 -18.01 -3.08
N ALA A 127 6.21 -18.78 -2.00
CA ALA A 127 6.18 -20.24 -2.04
C ALA A 127 4.79 -20.81 -2.40
N ASN A 128 3.79 -19.97 -2.67
CA ASN A 128 2.39 -20.35 -2.90
C ASN A 128 1.78 -21.15 -1.73
N ILE A 129 2.23 -20.90 -0.50
CA ILE A 129 1.66 -21.48 0.73
C ILE A 129 0.40 -20.73 1.13
N ILE A 130 0.38 -19.41 0.87
CA ILE A 130 -0.77 -18.53 1.03
C ILE A 130 -1.08 -17.85 -0.30
N THR A 131 -2.33 -17.49 -0.50
CA THR A 131 -2.83 -16.73 -1.64
C THR A 131 -2.45 -15.25 -1.56
N GLU A 132 -2.64 -14.51 -2.66
CA GLU A 132 -2.43 -13.05 -2.67
C GLU A 132 -3.38 -12.33 -1.70
N THR A 133 -4.64 -12.77 -1.64
CA THR A 133 -5.65 -12.20 -0.75
C THR A 133 -5.29 -12.42 0.72
N GLU A 134 -4.92 -13.64 1.10
CA GLU A 134 -4.42 -13.93 2.45
C GLU A 134 -3.15 -13.14 2.76
N TYR A 135 -2.25 -12.99 1.79
CA TYR A 135 -1.05 -12.15 1.95
C TYR A 135 -1.43 -10.68 2.22
N GLY A 136 -2.41 -10.14 1.50
CA GLY A 136 -2.94 -8.79 1.73
C GLY A 136 -3.53 -8.61 3.13
N TYR A 137 -4.32 -9.57 3.61
CA TYR A 137 -4.90 -9.53 4.96
C TYR A 137 -3.83 -9.64 6.05
N ILE A 138 -2.90 -10.59 5.92
CA ILE A 138 -1.78 -10.74 6.85
C ILE A 138 -0.97 -9.45 6.91
N LEU A 139 -0.67 -8.85 5.76
CA LEU A 139 0.14 -7.64 5.70
C LEU A 139 -0.57 -6.45 6.34
N ALA A 140 -1.88 -6.32 6.13
CA ALA A 140 -2.67 -5.29 6.77
C ALA A 140 -2.70 -5.43 8.30
N ASP A 141 -2.92 -6.66 8.78
CA ASP A 141 -2.92 -6.98 10.20
C ASP A 141 -1.57 -6.62 10.86
N ILE A 142 -0.45 -7.12 10.33
CA ILE A 142 0.86 -6.88 10.94
C ILE A 142 1.32 -5.42 10.81
N GLU A 143 0.94 -4.70 9.74
CA GLU A 143 1.25 -3.27 9.58
C GLU A 143 0.41 -2.41 10.52
N ASN A 144 -0.87 -2.74 10.70
CA ASN A 144 -1.76 -2.07 11.65
C ASN A 144 -1.27 -2.28 13.09
N GLU A 145 -0.92 -3.51 13.46
CA GLU A 145 -0.34 -3.83 14.78
C GLU A 145 0.99 -3.09 15.03
N PHE A 146 1.85 -3.00 14.01
CA PHE A 146 3.09 -2.23 14.09
C PHE A 146 2.81 -0.74 14.33
N TYR A 147 1.86 -0.17 13.59
CA TYR A 147 1.42 1.22 13.75
C TYR A 147 0.88 1.48 15.16
N LEU A 148 -0.06 0.65 15.64
CA LEU A 148 -0.70 0.81 16.94
C LEU A 148 0.30 0.75 18.10
N ARG A 149 1.26 -0.19 18.07
CA ARG A 149 2.32 -0.27 19.09
C ARG A 149 3.18 0.99 19.15
N ASN A 150 3.49 1.58 18.00
CA ASN A 150 4.32 2.77 17.94
C ASN A 150 3.55 4.01 18.40
N VAL A 151 2.26 4.11 18.07
CA VAL A 151 1.37 5.17 18.57
C VAL A 151 1.20 5.06 20.09
N ASP A 152 0.98 3.85 20.60
CA ASP A 152 0.87 3.60 22.04
C ASP A 152 2.16 4.00 22.78
N ALA A 153 3.32 3.60 22.27
CA ALA A 153 4.61 3.99 22.84
C ALA A 153 4.82 5.52 22.83
N LEU A 154 4.40 6.20 21.76
CA LEU A 154 4.45 7.67 21.68
C LEU A 154 3.53 8.32 22.72
N ASN A 155 2.30 7.82 22.85
CA ASN A 155 1.34 8.34 23.84
C ASN A 155 1.88 8.19 25.27
N GLN A 156 2.46 7.03 25.62
CA GLN A 156 3.10 6.81 26.92
C GLN A 156 4.26 7.80 27.17
N LEU A 157 5.07 8.09 26.14
CA LEU A 157 6.15 9.07 26.24
C LEU A 157 5.60 10.48 26.47
N GLU A 158 4.60 10.91 25.69
CA GLU A 158 3.97 12.23 25.81
C GLU A 158 3.27 12.45 27.16
N GLN A 159 2.75 11.38 27.74
CA GLN A 159 2.14 11.38 29.08
C GLN A 159 3.16 11.30 30.22
N GLY A 160 4.45 11.10 29.90
CA GLY A 160 5.53 10.96 30.87
C GLY A 160 5.52 9.62 31.63
N GLU A 161 4.84 8.62 31.09
CA GLU A 161 4.76 7.27 31.68
C GLU A 161 6.04 6.45 31.46
N ILE A 162 6.77 6.75 30.38
CA ILE A 162 8.04 6.09 30.02
C ILE A 162 9.13 7.11 29.71
N SER A 163 10.40 6.68 29.79
CA SER A 163 11.53 7.51 29.38
C SER A 163 11.76 7.50 27.86
N GLU A 164 12.57 8.43 27.35
CA GLU A 164 13.00 8.41 25.95
C GLU A 164 13.77 7.12 25.59
N ASP A 165 14.54 6.56 26.54
CA ASP A 165 15.27 5.30 26.36
C ASP A 165 14.33 4.11 26.22
N ASP A 166 13.27 4.06 27.05
CA ASP A 166 12.25 3.02 26.97
C ASP A 166 11.47 3.12 25.65
N TYR A 167 11.11 4.34 25.23
CA TYR A 167 10.46 4.58 23.95
C TYR A 167 11.28 4.03 22.78
N ARG A 168 12.60 4.32 22.74
CA ARG A 168 13.48 3.79 21.69
C ARG A 168 13.53 2.27 21.69
N GLN A 169 13.64 1.64 22.85
CA GLN A 169 13.63 0.18 22.96
C GLN A 169 12.30 -0.44 22.49
N LEU A 170 11.18 0.21 22.77
CA LEU A 170 9.86 -0.22 22.28
C LEU A 170 9.77 -0.14 20.75
N LEU A 171 10.27 0.92 20.13
CA LEU A 171 10.32 1.03 18.67
C LEU A 171 11.21 -0.05 18.04
N GLU A 172 12.39 -0.30 18.60
CA GLU A 172 13.28 -1.36 18.12
C GLU A 172 12.61 -2.73 18.22
N LYS A 173 11.98 -3.04 19.35
CA LYS A 173 11.23 -4.29 19.55
C LYS A 173 10.06 -4.40 18.56
N SER A 174 9.32 -3.32 18.36
CA SER A 174 8.19 -3.26 17.41
C SER A 174 8.67 -3.55 15.98
N ALA A 175 9.81 -2.96 15.59
CA ALA A 175 10.43 -3.18 14.29
C ALA A 175 10.88 -4.64 14.10
N LEU A 176 11.48 -5.27 15.11
CA LEU A 176 11.88 -6.68 15.05
C LEU A 176 10.67 -7.61 14.85
N ILE A 177 9.58 -7.38 15.61
CA ILE A 177 8.33 -8.15 15.46
C ILE A 177 7.75 -7.96 14.06
N PHE A 178 7.74 -6.74 13.54
CA PHE A 178 7.14 -6.42 12.26
C PHE A 178 7.96 -6.95 11.07
N TYR A 179 9.24 -6.59 10.98
CA TYR A 179 10.08 -7.01 9.85
C TYR A 179 10.46 -8.49 9.93
N GLY A 180 10.64 -9.01 11.15
CA GLY A 180 11.27 -10.29 11.42
C GLY A 180 12.80 -10.21 11.33
N ASP A 181 13.47 -10.98 12.17
CA ASP A 181 14.93 -11.20 12.15
C ASP A 181 15.40 -11.75 10.79
#